data_AF-A0A0E3WYU8-F1
#
_entry.id   AF-A0A0E3WYU8-F1
#
_cell.length_a   1.000
_cell.length_b   1.000
_cell.length_c   1.000
_cell.angle_alpha   90.00
_cell.angle_beta   90.00
_cell.angle_gamma   90.00
#
_symmetry.space_group_name_H-M   'P 1'
#
loop_
_entity.id
_entity.type
_entity.pdbx_description
1 polymer ?
#
loop_
_entity_poly.entity_id
_entity_poly.type
_entity_poly.pdbx_seq_one_letter_code
_entity_poly.pdbx_strand_id
1 'polypeptide(L)'
;MANQEIFDKLRDAIVSQNIAGTAQLCKEALAAGIPALDIITKGLSVGMKIVGDKFEAAEIFLPQIMMSGKAMSNAMEVLTPELEKSKKEGEEAGLAITFVAEGDIHDIGHRLVTTMLGANGFQIVDMGVDVLNEDVVEEAAKHKGEKVLLVGSALMTTSMLGQKDLMDRLREEDLRDSVKCMFGGAPVSDKWISEIGADATAENAAEAAKVALEVMK
;
A
#
# COMPACT_ATOMS: atom_id res chain seq x y z
N MET A 1 15.43 4.53 25.49
CA MET A 1 14.18 3.75 25.54
C MET A 1 14.42 2.49 24.71
N ALA A 2 14.28 1.29 25.28
CA ALA A 2 14.82 0.05 24.69
C ALA A 2 14.41 -0.22 23.22
N ASN A 3 13.21 0.21 22.83
CA ASN A 3 12.72 -0.01 21.46
C ASN A 3 13.29 0.97 20.43
N GLN A 4 13.85 2.11 20.86
CA GLN A 4 14.42 3.10 19.93
C GLN A 4 15.65 2.52 19.22
N GLU A 5 16.48 1.76 19.94
CA GLU A 5 17.70 1.17 19.37
C GLU A 5 17.39 0.20 18.23
N ILE A 6 16.32 -0.59 18.35
CA ILE A 6 15.95 -1.53 17.29
C ILE A 6 15.27 -0.84 16.11
N PHE A 7 14.50 0.23 16.34
CA PHE A 7 14.00 1.06 15.24
C PHE A 7 15.14 1.72 14.47
N ASP A 8 16.17 2.20 15.16
CA ASP A 8 17.37 2.75 14.54
C ASP A 8 18.11 1.68 13.70
N LYS A 9 18.28 0.46 14.24
CA LYS A 9 18.87 -0.66 13.47
C LYS A 9 18.06 -1.01 12.23
N LEU A 10 16.72 -1.06 12.33
CA LEU A 10 15.83 -1.33 11.20
C LEU A 10 15.93 -0.23 10.13
N ARG A 11 15.92 1.03 10.55
CA ARG A 11 16.14 2.19 9.67
C ARG A 11 17.48 2.07 8.95
N ASP A 12 18.55 1.86 9.71
CA ASP A 12 19.92 1.84 9.19
C ASP A 12 20.15 0.64 8.27
N ALA A 13 19.48 -0.50 8.51
CA ALA A 13 19.53 -1.65 7.62
C ALA A 13 18.97 -1.33 6.22
N ILE A 14 17.89 -0.54 6.12
CA ILE A 14 17.37 -0.06 4.85
C ILE A 14 18.33 0.95 4.21
N VAL A 15 18.82 1.93 4.98
CA VAL A 15 19.71 3.01 4.49
C VAL A 15 21.07 2.49 4.03
N SER A 16 21.54 1.37 4.59
CA SER A 16 22.80 0.71 4.24
C SER A 16 22.65 -0.48 3.30
N GLN A 17 21.46 -0.66 2.70
CA GLN A 17 21.19 -1.72 1.71
C GLN A 17 21.42 -3.15 2.25
N ASN A 18 21.18 -3.38 3.55
CA ASN A 18 21.42 -4.66 4.21
C ASN A 18 20.25 -5.64 3.97
N ILE A 19 20.19 -6.21 2.76
CA ILE A 19 19.13 -7.13 2.31
C ILE A 19 18.96 -8.34 3.23
N ALA A 20 20.08 -8.97 3.63
CA ALA A 20 20.05 -10.18 4.44
C ALA A 20 19.73 -9.89 5.91
N GLY A 21 20.30 -8.81 6.48
CA GLY A 21 20.14 -8.46 7.88
C GLY A 21 18.77 -7.91 8.23
N THR A 22 18.09 -7.24 7.28
CA THR A 22 16.79 -6.60 7.55
C THR A 22 15.73 -7.60 8.02
N ALA A 23 15.63 -8.76 7.36
CA ALA A 23 14.68 -9.81 7.76
C ALA A 23 14.97 -10.36 9.16
N GLN A 24 16.25 -10.48 9.53
CA GLN A 24 16.64 -10.95 10.85
C GLN A 24 16.30 -9.93 11.94
N LEU A 25 16.52 -8.64 11.68
CA LEU A 25 16.14 -7.56 12.60
C LEU A 25 14.62 -7.49 12.80
N CYS A 26 13.84 -7.76 11.75
CA CYS A 26 12.38 -7.86 11.88
C CYS A 26 11.96 -9.00 12.83
N LYS A 27 12.59 -10.18 12.70
CA LYS A 27 12.34 -11.30 13.61
C LYS A 27 12.75 -10.99 15.05
N GLU A 28 13.89 -10.32 15.24
CA GLU A 28 14.35 -9.89 16.56
C GLU A 28 13.37 -8.89 17.20
N ALA A 29 12.89 -7.91 16.44
CA ALA A 29 11.93 -6.93 16.91
C ALA A 29 10.57 -7.58 17.27
N LEU A 30 10.10 -8.52 16.44
CA LEU A 30 8.90 -9.31 16.75
C LEU A 30 9.08 -10.16 18.02
N ALA A 31 10.24 -10.82 18.19
CA ALA A 31 10.55 -11.60 19.38
C ALA A 31 10.65 -10.73 20.65
N ALA A 32 11.02 -9.45 20.50
CA ALA A 32 11.00 -8.45 21.56
C ALA A 32 9.58 -7.90 21.86
N GLY A 33 8.54 -8.42 21.20
CA GLY A 33 7.14 -8.03 21.41
C GLY A 33 6.76 -6.70 20.75
N ILE A 34 7.54 -6.22 19.79
CA ILE A 34 7.22 -4.98 19.06
C ILE A 34 6.17 -5.31 17.97
N PRO A 35 5.05 -4.57 17.92
CA PRO A 35 4.05 -4.78 16.88
C PRO A 35 4.62 -4.63 15.47
N ALA A 36 4.20 -5.50 14.54
CA ALA A 36 4.69 -5.48 13.16
C ALA A 36 4.49 -4.11 12.49
N LEU A 37 3.35 -3.45 12.72
CA LEU A 37 3.08 -2.11 12.19
C LEU A 37 4.05 -1.04 12.72
N ASP A 38 4.49 -1.17 13.99
CA ASP A 38 5.48 -0.26 14.57
C ASP A 38 6.87 -0.48 13.95
N ILE A 39 7.25 -1.74 13.70
CA ILE A 39 8.51 -2.10 12.99
C ILE A 39 8.56 -1.42 11.61
N ILE A 40 7.44 -1.45 10.89
CA ILE A 40 7.29 -0.81 9.57
C ILE A 40 7.37 0.70 9.71
N THR A 41 6.43 1.29 10.44
CA THR A 41 6.22 2.76 10.43
C THR A 41 7.32 3.54 11.14
N LYS A 42 7.90 3.01 12.22
CA LYS A 42 8.90 3.70 13.05
C LYS A 42 10.34 3.33 12.69
N GLY A 43 10.55 2.23 11.97
CA GLY A 43 11.88 1.75 11.56
C GLY A 43 12.06 1.77 10.05
N LEU A 44 11.47 0.78 9.37
CA LEU A 44 11.72 0.51 7.95
C LEU A 44 11.30 1.67 7.03
N SER A 45 10.11 2.22 7.23
CA SER A 45 9.59 3.35 6.46
C SER A 45 10.42 4.62 6.66
N VAL A 46 10.95 4.83 7.88
CA VAL A 46 11.88 5.94 8.17
C VAL A 46 13.16 5.76 7.35
N GLY A 47 13.68 4.54 7.27
CA GLY A 47 14.83 4.22 6.43
C GLY A 47 14.56 4.45 4.95
N MET A 48 13.39 4.05 4.46
CA MET A 48 13.01 4.23 3.05
C MET A 48 12.87 5.71 2.69
N LYS A 49 12.32 6.53 3.60
CA LYS A 49 12.26 7.98 3.42
C LYS A 49 13.64 8.59 3.23
N ILE A 50 14.59 8.24 4.11
CA ILE A 50 15.99 8.71 4.01
C ILE A 50 16.62 8.27 2.69
N VAL A 51 16.37 7.03 2.25
CA VAL A 51 16.85 6.52 0.96
C VAL A 51 16.27 7.35 -0.21
N GLY A 52 14.98 7.70 -0.16
CA GLY A 52 14.35 8.61 -1.11
C GLY A 52 15.01 9.99 -1.13
N ASP A 53 15.15 10.63 0.04
CA ASP A 53 15.78 11.95 0.18
C ASP A 53 17.21 11.95 -0.39
N LYS A 54 17.99 10.89 -0.13
CA LYS A 54 19.35 10.74 -0.68
C LYS A 54 19.38 10.55 -2.19
N PHE A 55 18.40 9.85 -2.75
CA PHE A 55 18.29 9.67 -4.20
C PHE A 55 17.90 10.97 -4.89
N GLU A 56 16.95 11.73 -4.33
CA GLU A 56 16.58 13.06 -4.82
C GLU A 56 17.75 14.04 -4.77
N ALA A 57 18.57 13.97 -3.71
CA ALA A 57 19.80 14.74 -3.55
C ALA A 57 20.98 14.23 -4.42
N ALA A 58 20.78 13.18 -5.23
CA ALA A 58 21.81 12.52 -6.04
C ALA A 58 23.04 12.02 -5.25
N GLU A 59 22.85 11.69 -3.96
CA GLU A 59 23.89 11.07 -3.12
C GLU A 59 24.01 9.55 -3.35
N ILE A 60 22.90 8.92 -3.74
CA ILE A 60 22.83 7.51 -4.13
C ILE A 60 22.09 7.38 -5.47
N PHE A 61 22.20 6.21 -6.09
CA PHE A 61 21.63 5.96 -7.41
C PHE A 61 20.76 4.69 -7.42
N LEU A 62 20.26 4.34 -8.60
CA LEU A 62 19.36 3.21 -8.80
C LEU A 62 19.84 1.89 -8.16
N PRO A 63 21.13 1.49 -8.20
CA PRO A 63 21.54 0.25 -7.55
C PRO A 63 21.24 0.22 -6.04
N GLN A 64 21.48 1.33 -5.34
CA GLN A 64 21.20 1.41 -3.90
C GLN A 64 19.70 1.39 -3.62
N ILE A 65 18.91 2.09 -4.43
CA ILE A 65 17.44 2.09 -4.33
C ILE A 65 16.89 0.68 -4.50
N MET A 66 17.34 -0.05 -5.52
CA MET A 66 16.91 -1.43 -5.78
C MET A 66 17.26 -2.37 -4.62
N MET A 67 18.45 -2.22 -4.02
CA MET A 67 18.85 -3.03 -2.87
C MET A 67 18.05 -2.69 -1.62
N SER A 68 17.82 -1.41 -1.33
CA SER A 68 16.95 -0.97 -0.22
C SER A 68 15.51 -1.45 -0.41
N GLY A 69 14.99 -1.39 -1.63
CA GLY A 69 13.69 -1.96 -2.00
C GLY A 69 13.64 -3.46 -1.72
N LYS A 70 14.65 -4.23 -2.15
CA LYS A 70 14.71 -5.67 -1.87
C LYS A 70 14.81 -5.98 -0.38
N ALA A 71 15.54 -5.17 0.39
CA ALA A 71 15.60 -5.29 1.85
C ALA A 71 14.22 -5.09 2.49
N MET A 72 13.46 -4.09 2.01
CA MET A 72 12.09 -3.83 2.45
C MET A 72 11.13 -4.96 2.06
N SER A 73 11.21 -5.49 0.84
CA SER A 73 10.39 -6.64 0.42
C SER A 73 10.64 -7.87 1.29
N ASN A 74 11.91 -8.19 1.59
CA ASN A 74 12.25 -9.29 2.50
C ASN A 74 11.73 -9.04 3.93
N ALA A 75 11.66 -7.78 4.37
CA ALA A 75 11.05 -7.43 5.64
C ALA A 75 9.52 -7.67 5.63
N MET A 76 8.84 -7.29 4.54
CA MET A 76 7.40 -7.52 4.38
C MET A 76 7.08 -9.02 4.38
N GLU A 77 7.90 -9.88 3.76
CA GLU A 77 7.72 -11.34 3.83
C GLU A 77 7.69 -11.89 5.26
N VAL A 78 8.41 -11.24 6.20
CA VAL A 78 8.42 -11.61 7.62
C VAL A 78 7.23 -11.00 8.37
N LEU A 79 6.84 -9.77 8.03
CA LEU A 79 5.90 -8.97 8.81
C LEU A 79 4.44 -9.15 8.37
N THR A 80 4.18 -9.43 7.09
CA THR A 80 2.83 -9.67 6.56
C THR A 80 2.07 -10.77 7.32
N PRO A 81 2.65 -11.96 7.58
CA PRO A 81 1.96 -13.00 8.35
C PRO A 81 1.57 -12.56 9.77
N GLU A 82 2.34 -11.65 10.39
CA GLU A 82 2.03 -11.14 11.72
C GLU A 82 0.91 -10.09 11.70
N LEU A 83 0.83 -9.29 10.63
CA LEU A 83 -0.28 -8.35 10.42
C LEU A 83 -1.60 -9.10 10.20
N GLU A 84 -1.59 -10.19 9.45
CA GLU A 84 -2.76 -11.02 9.17
C GLU A 84 -3.33 -11.71 10.42
N LYS A 85 -2.49 -12.01 11.42
CA LYS A 85 -2.96 -12.56 12.72
C LYS A 85 -3.85 -11.57 13.49
N SER A 86 -3.78 -10.29 13.19
CA SER A 86 -4.62 -9.26 13.80
C SER A 86 -6.00 -9.15 13.15
N LYS A 87 -6.39 -10.14 12.32
CA LYS A 87 -7.70 -10.18 11.66
C LYS A 87 -8.82 -10.09 12.69
N LYS A 88 -9.61 -9.03 12.60
CA LYS A 88 -10.79 -8.87 13.43
C LYS A 88 -11.88 -9.84 12.93
N GLU A 89 -12.39 -10.67 13.83
CA GLU A 89 -13.62 -11.42 13.58
C GLU A 89 -14.82 -10.45 13.62
N GLY A 90 -15.64 -10.43 12.58
CA GLY A 90 -16.77 -9.50 12.44
C GLY A 90 -17.51 -9.67 11.10
N GLU A 91 -18.55 -8.86 10.89
CA GLU A 91 -19.25 -8.77 9.60
C GLU A 91 -18.29 -8.29 8.50
N GLU A 92 -18.45 -8.83 7.30
CA GLU A 92 -17.67 -8.43 6.14
C GLU A 92 -17.95 -6.97 5.77
N ALA A 93 -16.89 -6.15 5.73
CA ALA A 93 -16.98 -4.73 5.39
C ALA A 93 -17.32 -4.49 3.91
N GLY A 94 -17.08 -5.51 3.07
CA GLY A 94 -17.25 -5.49 1.63
C GLY A 94 -16.09 -6.18 0.92
N LEU A 95 -16.12 -6.14 -0.40
CA LEU A 95 -15.05 -6.59 -1.29
C LEU A 95 -14.12 -5.41 -1.60
N ALA A 96 -12.82 -5.58 -1.40
CA ALA A 96 -11.79 -4.66 -1.87
C ALA A 96 -11.04 -5.26 -3.06
N ILE A 97 -11.09 -4.58 -4.20
CA ILE A 97 -10.30 -4.88 -5.40
C ILE A 97 -9.08 -3.97 -5.36
N THR A 98 -7.92 -4.55 -5.07
CA THR A 98 -6.66 -3.80 -4.91
C THR A 98 -5.79 -3.98 -6.16
N PHE A 99 -5.18 -2.91 -6.65
CA PHE A 99 -4.32 -2.95 -7.83
C PHE A 99 -3.28 -1.82 -7.82
N VAL A 100 -2.22 -1.98 -8.62
CA VAL A 100 -1.28 -0.89 -8.97
C VAL A 100 -1.50 -0.52 -10.43
N ALA A 101 -1.57 0.79 -10.70
CA ALA A 101 -1.88 1.34 -12.02
C ALA A 101 -0.95 0.82 -13.12
N GLU A 102 -1.46 0.82 -14.36
CA GLU A 102 -0.71 0.46 -15.57
C GLU A 102 0.67 1.14 -15.65
N GLY A 103 1.68 0.36 -16.02
CA GLY A 103 3.07 0.77 -16.13
C GLY A 103 3.79 0.95 -14.78
N ASP A 104 3.14 0.69 -13.66
CA ASP A 104 3.69 0.85 -12.32
C ASP A 104 3.83 -0.49 -11.58
N ILE A 105 5.06 -0.74 -11.11
CA ILE A 105 5.46 -2.00 -10.48
C ILE A 105 5.66 -1.89 -8.96
N HIS A 106 5.40 -0.72 -8.37
CA HIS A 106 5.71 -0.46 -6.96
C HIS A 106 4.68 -1.12 -6.03
N ASP A 107 4.99 -2.33 -5.54
CA ASP A 107 4.07 -3.20 -4.81
C ASP A 107 4.13 -3.08 -3.27
N ILE A 108 5.18 -2.51 -2.70
CA ILE A 108 5.42 -2.55 -1.24
C ILE A 108 4.27 -1.88 -0.46
N GLY A 109 3.88 -0.67 -0.87
CA GLY A 109 2.77 0.06 -0.25
C GLY A 109 1.42 -0.61 -0.51
N HIS A 110 1.20 -1.02 -1.77
CA HIS A 110 0.03 -1.78 -2.20
C HIS A 110 -0.21 -3.01 -1.33
N ARG A 111 0.78 -3.91 -1.23
CA ARG A 111 0.69 -5.13 -0.43
C ARG A 111 0.39 -4.85 1.04
N LEU A 112 1.00 -3.81 1.61
CA LEU A 112 0.73 -3.42 2.99
C LEU A 112 -0.72 -2.96 3.18
N VAL A 113 -1.25 -2.15 2.27
CA VAL A 113 -2.66 -1.73 2.27
C VAL A 113 -3.58 -2.94 2.10
N THR A 114 -3.31 -3.82 1.14
CA THR A 114 -4.06 -5.05 0.90
C THR A 114 -4.14 -5.92 2.15
N THR A 115 -3.01 -6.18 2.81
CA THR A 115 -2.97 -6.92 4.08
C THR A 115 -3.79 -6.24 5.18
N MET A 116 -3.67 -4.91 5.31
CA MET A 116 -4.40 -4.16 6.33
C MET A 116 -5.91 -4.13 6.11
N LEU A 117 -6.37 -4.07 4.86
CA LEU A 117 -7.79 -4.17 4.52
C LEU A 117 -8.35 -5.56 4.87
N GLY A 118 -7.64 -6.63 4.49
CA GLY A 118 -8.04 -8.00 4.81
C GLY A 118 -8.09 -8.27 6.32
N ALA A 119 -7.13 -7.74 7.08
CA ALA A 119 -7.13 -7.80 8.53
C ALA A 119 -8.27 -7.00 9.19
N ASN A 120 -8.86 -6.04 8.48
CA ASN A 120 -10.00 -5.23 8.94
C ASN A 120 -11.34 -5.65 8.32
N GLY A 121 -11.44 -6.88 7.82
CA GLY A 121 -12.73 -7.49 7.47
C GLY A 121 -13.19 -7.30 6.03
N PHE A 122 -12.30 -6.86 5.13
CA PHE A 122 -12.56 -6.88 3.70
C PHE A 122 -12.24 -8.26 3.09
N GLN A 123 -13.08 -8.72 2.17
CA GLN A 123 -12.68 -9.74 1.20
C GLN A 123 -11.72 -9.07 0.20
N ILE A 124 -10.64 -9.75 -0.17
CA ILE A 124 -9.60 -9.19 -1.04
C ILE A 124 -9.61 -9.86 -2.40
N VAL A 125 -9.63 -9.06 -3.46
CA VAL A 125 -9.23 -9.43 -4.83
C VAL A 125 -8.01 -8.59 -5.18
N ASP A 126 -6.83 -9.20 -5.10
CA ASP A 126 -5.57 -8.53 -5.45
C ASP A 126 -5.23 -8.79 -6.92
N MET A 127 -5.32 -7.76 -7.75
CA MET A 127 -5.00 -7.83 -9.18
C MET A 127 -3.49 -7.65 -9.44
N GLY A 128 -2.70 -7.33 -8.41
CA GLY A 128 -1.26 -7.17 -8.52
C GLY A 128 -0.85 -5.80 -9.06
N VAL A 129 0.16 -5.80 -9.93
CA VAL A 129 0.80 -4.59 -10.49
C VAL A 129 0.64 -4.52 -11.99
N ASP A 130 0.90 -3.34 -12.58
CA ASP A 130 0.78 -3.13 -14.03
C ASP A 130 -0.61 -3.50 -14.57
N VAL A 131 -1.66 -3.10 -13.84
CA VAL A 131 -3.03 -3.50 -14.13
C VAL A 131 -3.68 -2.49 -15.07
N LEU A 132 -4.20 -2.97 -16.20
CA LEU A 132 -4.94 -2.14 -17.15
C LEU A 132 -6.24 -1.65 -16.52
N ASN A 133 -6.60 -0.40 -16.84
CA ASN A 133 -7.88 0.16 -16.36
C ASN A 133 -9.08 -0.67 -16.84
N GLU A 134 -9.02 -1.23 -18.06
CA GLU A 134 -10.06 -2.11 -18.60
C GLU A 134 -10.25 -3.35 -17.72
N ASP A 135 -9.17 -4.00 -17.30
CA ASP A 135 -9.22 -5.17 -16.41
C ASP A 135 -9.87 -4.84 -15.06
N VAL A 136 -9.58 -3.64 -14.51
CA VAL A 136 -10.19 -3.18 -13.25
C VAL A 136 -11.69 -2.98 -13.42
N VAL A 137 -12.12 -2.38 -14.54
CA VAL A 137 -13.53 -2.18 -14.86
C VAL A 137 -14.24 -3.52 -15.05
N GLU A 138 -13.63 -4.47 -15.76
CA GLU A 138 -14.15 -5.81 -15.94
C GLU A 138 -14.29 -6.54 -14.60
N GLU A 139 -13.29 -6.45 -13.71
CA GLU A 139 -13.37 -7.05 -12.39
C GLU A 139 -14.47 -6.40 -11.56
N ALA A 140 -14.57 -5.07 -11.54
CA ALA A 140 -15.65 -4.36 -10.87
C ALA A 140 -17.04 -4.77 -11.39
N ALA A 141 -17.18 -4.98 -12.70
CA ALA A 141 -18.42 -5.39 -13.33
C ALA A 141 -18.88 -6.80 -12.90
N LYS A 142 -17.95 -7.73 -12.64
CA LYS A 142 -18.27 -9.09 -12.15
C LYS A 142 -18.96 -9.06 -10.79
N HIS A 143 -18.68 -8.05 -9.97
CA HIS A 143 -19.22 -7.88 -8.62
C HIS A 143 -20.29 -6.77 -8.55
N LYS A 144 -20.92 -6.43 -9.69
CA LYS A 144 -21.94 -5.38 -9.75
C LYS A 144 -23.14 -5.75 -8.86
N GLY A 145 -23.49 -4.83 -7.95
CA GLY A 145 -24.57 -5.01 -6.97
C GLY A 145 -24.08 -5.44 -5.59
N GLU A 146 -22.79 -5.73 -5.43
CA GLU A 146 -22.14 -5.98 -4.15
C GLU A 146 -21.51 -4.70 -3.58
N LYS A 147 -21.07 -4.76 -2.32
CA LYS A 147 -20.32 -3.68 -1.68
C LYS A 147 -18.86 -3.72 -2.13
N VAL A 148 -18.53 -3.00 -3.19
CA VAL A 148 -17.18 -2.99 -3.80
C VAL A 148 -16.42 -1.69 -3.50
N LEU A 149 -15.17 -1.84 -3.08
CA LEU A 149 -14.17 -0.80 -2.94
C LEU A 149 -13.01 -1.05 -3.91
N LEU A 150 -12.78 -0.14 -4.85
CA LEU A 150 -11.58 -0.11 -5.69
C LEU A 150 -10.46 0.60 -4.93
N VAL A 151 -9.30 -0.05 -4.82
CA VAL A 151 -8.13 0.46 -4.08
C VAL A 151 -6.93 0.48 -5.02
N GLY A 152 -6.70 1.62 -5.66
CA GLY A 152 -5.63 1.77 -6.65
C GLY A 152 -4.39 2.46 -6.09
N SER A 153 -3.21 1.91 -6.36
CA SER A 153 -1.92 2.51 -6.02
C SER A 153 -1.19 3.06 -7.25
N ALA A 154 -0.51 4.20 -7.11
CA ALA A 154 0.44 4.71 -8.10
C ALA A 154 1.58 5.44 -7.40
N LEU A 155 2.84 5.07 -7.66
CA LEU A 155 4.00 5.76 -7.08
C LEU A 155 4.62 6.77 -8.04
N MET A 156 4.34 6.66 -9.34
CA MET A 156 4.80 7.60 -10.36
C MET A 156 3.69 8.58 -10.74
N THR A 157 4.04 9.83 -11.01
CA THR A 157 3.07 10.82 -11.51
C THR A 157 2.48 10.40 -12.85
N THR A 158 3.25 9.70 -13.70
CA THR A 158 2.80 9.19 -15.00
C THR A 158 1.72 8.11 -14.88
N SER A 159 1.88 7.17 -13.94
CA SER A 159 0.88 6.12 -13.69
C SER A 159 -0.32 6.66 -12.92
N MET A 160 -0.12 7.63 -12.03
CA MET A 160 -1.20 8.33 -11.32
C MET A 160 -2.22 8.94 -12.28
N LEU A 161 -1.79 9.53 -13.41
CA LEU A 161 -2.70 10.10 -14.40
C LEU A 161 -3.67 9.07 -14.99
N GLY A 162 -3.28 7.79 -15.05
CA GLY A 162 -4.15 6.70 -15.48
C GLY A 162 -5.37 6.49 -14.58
N GLN A 163 -5.31 6.90 -13.31
CA GLN A 163 -6.46 6.83 -12.39
C GLN A 163 -7.62 7.71 -12.86
N LYS A 164 -7.34 8.82 -13.56
CA LYS A 164 -8.39 9.65 -14.16
C LYS A 164 -9.13 8.90 -15.26
N ASP A 165 -8.39 8.24 -16.15
CA ASP A 165 -8.97 7.42 -17.21
C ASP A 165 -9.84 6.30 -16.64
N LEU A 166 -9.37 5.61 -15.58
CA LEU A 166 -10.18 4.60 -14.87
C LEU A 166 -11.52 5.18 -14.38
N MET A 167 -11.49 6.36 -13.77
CA MET A 167 -12.70 7.03 -13.28
C MET A 167 -13.66 7.41 -14.40
N ASP A 168 -13.13 7.82 -15.56
CA ASP A 168 -13.93 8.13 -16.74
C ASP A 168 -14.54 6.84 -17.32
N ARG A 169 -13.78 5.74 -17.41
CA ARG A 169 -14.27 4.42 -17.87
C ARG A 169 -15.38 3.85 -16.98
N LEU A 170 -15.23 3.96 -15.66
CA LEU A 170 -16.28 3.56 -14.72
C LEU A 170 -17.58 4.34 -14.92
N ARG A 171 -17.51 5.60 -15.38
CA ARG A 171 -18.71 6.39 -15.72
C ARG A 171 -19.31 5.98 -17.06
N GLU A 172 -18.47 5.72 -18.05
CA GLU A 172 -18.90 5.26 -19.38
C GLU A 172 -19.66 3.92 -19.30
N GLU A 173 -19.27 3.03 -18.38
CA GLU A 173 -19.89 1.72 -18.17
C GLU A 173 -21.01 1.71 -17.10
N ASP A 174 -21.47 2.89 -16.64
CA ASP A 174 -22.50 3.03 -15.60
C ASP A 174 -22.20 2.19 -14.33
N LEU A 175 -20.92 2.13 -13.93
CA LEU A 175 -20.42 1.43 -12.74
C LEU A 175 -19.99 2.37 -11.61
N ARG A 176 -19.61 3.61 -11.93
CA ARG A 176 -19.01 4.56 -10.98
C ARG A 176 -19.82 4.73 -9.70
N ASP A 177 -21.15 4.84 -9.80
CA ASP A 177 -22.02 5.07 -8.64
C ASP A 177 -22.28 3.81 -7.81
N SER A 178 -21.94 2.63 -8.36
CA SER A 178 -22.12 1.33 -7.70
C SER A 178 -20.91 0.88 -6.89
N VAL A 179 -19.78 1.58 -7.01
CA VAL A 179 -18.52 1.24 -6.33
C VAL A 179 -17.95 2.45 -5.59
N LYS A 180 -17.13 2.19 -4.59
CA LYS A 180 -16.30 3.21 -3.94
C LYS A 180 -14.89 3.17 -4.50
N CYS A 181 -14.27 4.33 -4.70
CA CYS A 181 -12.94 4.46 -5.29
C CYS A 181 -12.00 5.17 -4.31
N MET A 182 -11.01 4.45 -3.80
CA MET A 182 -9.93 4.98 -2.98
C MET A 182 -8.61 4.85 -3.74
N PHE A 183 -7.91 5.96 -3.96
CA PHE A 183 -6.61 5.95 -4.63
C PHE A 183 -5.50 6.44 -3.70
N GLY A 184 -4.31 5.86 -3.82
CA GLY A 184 -3.17 6.22 -2.98
C GLY A 184 -1.83 6.06 -3.69
N GLY A 185 -0.78 6.30 -2.91
CA GLY A 185 0.61 6.37 -3.36
C GLY A 185 1.17 7.79 -3.28
N ALA A 186 2.50 7.92 -3.30
CA ALA A 186 3.19 9.18 -2.99
C ALA A 186 2.74 10.43 -3.80
N PRO A 187 2.45 10.35 -5.12
CA PRO A 187 2.02 11.53 -5.88
C PRO A 187 0.53 11.88 -5.70
N VAL A 188 -0.28 10.98 -5.12
CA VAL A 188 -1.73 11.18 -4.95
C VAL A 188 -1.98 12.17 -3.81
N SER A 189 -2.84 13.16 -4.07
CA SER A 189 -3.23 14.19 -3.11
C SER A 189 -4.74 14.35 -3.05
N ASP A 190 -5.27 14.91 -1.96
CA ASP A 190 -6.70 15.22 -1.84
C ASP A 190 -7.24 16.07 -2.99
N LYS A 191 -6.39 16.97 -3.52
CA LYS A 191 -6.72 17.78 -4.70
C LYS A 191 -6.93 16.89 -5.92
N TRP A 192 -6.04 15.92 -6.15
CA TRP A 192 -6.15 14.96 -7.25
C TRP A 192 -7.41 14.11 -7.11
N ILE A 193 -7.69 13.58 -5.91
CA ILE A 193 -8.90 12.80 -5.62
C ILE A 193 -10.17 13.59 -5.98
N SER A 194 -10.22 14.85 -5.55
CA SER A 194 -11.34 15.74 -5.84
C SER A 194 -11.46 16.04 -7.35
N GLU A 195 -10.34 16.19 -8.04
CA GLU A 195 -10.29 16.50 -9.47
C GLU A 195 -10.81 15.35 -10.34
N ILE A 196 -10.45 14.10 -10.02
CA ILE A 196 -10.92 12.91 -10.76
C ILE A 196 -12.28 12.40 -10.29
N GLY A 197 -12.77 12.94 -9.16
CA GLY A 197 -14.04 12.57 -8.56
C GLY A 197 -14.02 11.19 -7.89
N ALA A 198 -12.89 10.82 -7.29
CA ALA A 198 -12.75 9.64 -6.44
C ALA A 198 -13.27 9.94 -5.02
N ASP A 199 -13.43 8.90 -4.20
CA ASP A 199 -14.12 9.02 -2.90
C ASP A 199 -13.14 9.29 -1.75
N ALA A 200 -11.90 8.78 -1.82
CA ALA A 200 -10.93 8.94 -0.74
C ALA A 200 -9.47 8.67 -1.13
N THR A 201 -8.55 9.03 -0.22
CA THR A 201 -7.14 8.62 -0.19
C THR A 201 -6.68 8.42 1.25
N ALA A 202 -5.44 7.94 1.44
CA ALA A 202 -4.80 7.79 2.74
C ALA A 202 -3.27 7.89 2.60
N GLU A 203 -2.59 8.40 3.63
CA GLU A 203 -1.13 8.60 3.58
C GLU A 203 -0.34 7.34 3.98
N ASN A 204 -1.00 6.39 4.66
CA ASN A 204 -0.38 5.14 5.11
C ASN A 204 -1.41 4.02 5.26
N ALA A 205 -0.93 2.78 5.37
CA ALA A 205 -1.80 1.61 5.40
C ALA A 205 -2.73 1.53 6.63
N ALA A 206 -2.34 2.10 7.77
CA ALA A 206 -3.17 2.12 8.97
C ALA A 206 -4.36 3.09 8.80
N GLU A 207 -4.11 4.23 8.18
CA GLU A 207 -5.15 5.18 7.79
C GLU A 207 -6.02 4.62 6.65
N ALA A 208 -5.43 3.99 5.64
CA ALA A 208 -6.16 3.38 4.53
C ALA A 208 -7.23 2.40 5.01
N ALA A 209 -6.92 1.56 6.00
CA ALA A 209 -7.89 0.65 6.60
C ALA A 209 -9.04 1.38 7.32
N LYS A 210 -8.77 2.52 7.98
CA LYS A 210 -9.81 3.32 8.65
C LYS A 210 -10.71 4.02 7.63
N VAL A 211 -10.11 4.67 6.65
CA VAL A 211 -10.81 5.41 5.60
C VAL A 211 -11.67 4.45 4.78
N ALA A 212 -11.16 3.28 4.41
CA ALA A 212 -11.93 2.25 3.73
C ALA A 212 -13.19 1.84 4.52
N LEU A 213 -13.07 1.64 5.82
CA LEU A 213 -14.23 1.34 6.69
C LEU A 213 -15.21 2.51 6.79
N GLU A 214 -14.75 3.75 6.72
CA GLU A 214 -15.62 4.93 6.79
C GLU A 214 -16.39 5.15 5.49
N VAL A 215 -15.75 4.95 4.33
CA VAL A 215 -16.35 5.12 3.00
C VAL A 215 -17.38 4.03 2.67
N MET A 216 -17.29 2.87 3.33
CA MET A 216 -18.15 1.70 3.12
C MET A 216 -19.36 1.61 4.07
N LYS A 217 -19.51 2.59 4.98
CA LYS A 217 -20.69 2.74 5.84
C LYS A 217 -21.85 3.37 5.07
#